data_AF-X1IX90-F1
#
_entry.id   AF-X1IX90-F1
#
_cell.length_a   1.000
_cell.length_b   1.000
_cell.length_c   1.000
_cell.angle_alpha   90.00
_cell.angle_beta   90.00
_cell.angle_gamma   90.00
#
_symmetry.space_group_name_H-M   'P 1'
#
loop_
_entity.id
_entity.type
_entity.pdbx_description
1 polymer ?
#
loop_
_entity_poly.entity_id
_entity_poly.type
_entity_poly.pdbx_seq_one_letter_code
_entity_poly.pdbx_strand_id
1 'polypeptide(L)' 'MSETTQRAIIITAPGGPEVLTERPNWPRPEPLGPDDVLIAVAAAGVNRHDCN' A
#
# COMPACT_ATOMS: atom_id res chain seq x y z
N MET A 1 -11.75 6.45 -8.18
CA MET A 1 -11.53 5.19 -7.46
C MET A 1 -12.83 4.43 -7.48
N SER A 2 -12.83 3.16 -7.90
CA SER A 2 -13.99 2.27 -7.71
C SER A 2 -14.06 1.85 -6.24
N GLU A 3 -15.19 1.33 -5.76
CA GLU A 3 -15.31 0.76 -4.41
C GLU A 3 -14.30 -0.38 -4.12
N THR A 4 -13.70 -0.95 -5.17
CA THR A 4 -12.76 -2.06 -5.14
C THR A 4 -11.30 -1.64 -5.28
N THR A 5 -11.00 -0.35 -5.45
CA THR A 5 -9.62 0.15 -5.67
C THR A 5 -9.25 1.32 -4.76
N GLN A 6 -7.96 1.48 -4.52
CA GLN A 6 -7.36 2.49 -3.64
C GLN A 6 -6.06 3.03 -4.22
N ARG A 7 -5.57 4.15 -3.65
CA ARG A 7 -4.19 4.60 -3.89
C ARG A 7 -3.22 3.79 -3.03
N ALA A 8 -2.10 3.39 -3.63
CA ALA A 8 -1.03 2.68 -2.95
C ALA A 8 0.34 3.20 -3.38
N ILE A 9 1.32 3.07 -2.49
CA ILE A 9 2.74 3.14 -2.82
C ILE A 9 3.28 1.72 -2.86
N ILE A 10 3.98 1.36 -3.93
CA ILE A 10 4.57 0.03 -4.10
C ILE A 10 6.08 0.12 -4.31
N ILE A 11 6.79 -0.84 -3.72
CA ILE A 11 8.23 -1.06 -3.94
C ILE A 11 8.37 -1.93 -5.19
N THR A 12 9.04 -1.44 -6.23
CA THR A 12 9.11 -2.13 -7.53
C THR A 12 10.39 -2.94 -7.76
N ALA A 13 11.45 -2.63 -7.01
CA ALA A 13 12.75 -3.30 -7.05
C ALA A 13 13.49 -3.06 -5.72
N PRO A 14 14.57 -3.80 -5.42
CA PRO A 14 15.50 -3.39 -4.37
C PRO A 14 16.12 -2.02 -4.68
N GLY A 15 16.22 -1.14 -3.68
CA GLY A 15 16.80 0.19 -3.85
C GLY A 15 16.28 1.19 -2.83
N GLY A 16 16.69 2.45 -3.02
CA GLY A 16 16.26 3.58 -2.23
C GLY A 16 14.84 4.07 -2.59
N PRO A 17 14.43 5.25 -2.11
CA PRO A 17 13.10 5.80 -2.37
C PRO A 17 12.72 5.92 -3.85
N GLU A 18 13.70 5.93 -4.76
CA GLU A 18 13.50 5.96 -6.22
C GLU A 18 12.73 4.77 -6.77
N VAL A 19 12.69 3.64 -6.06
CA VAL A 19 11.95 2.44 -6.48
C VAL A 19 10.48 2.45 -6.01
N LEU A 20 10.08 3.46 -5.23
CA LEU A 20 8.71 3.66 -4.78
C LEU A 20 7.87 4.26 -5.91
N THR A 21 6.77 3.61 -6.26
CA THR A 21 5.86 4.12 -7.29
C THR A 21 4.43 4.23 -6.77
N GLU A 22 3.77 5.33 -7.10
CA GLU A 22 2.35 5.49 -6.87
C GLU A 22 1.53 4.60 -7.83
N ARG A 23 0.47 4.00 -7.29
CA ARG A 23 -0.57 3.30 -8.04
C ARG A 23 -1.92 3.91 -7.65
N PRO A 24 -2.59 4.64 -8.56
CA PRO A 24 -3.84 5.31 -8.23
C PRO A 24 -5.06 4.38 -8.10
N ASN A 25 -4.99 3.17 -8.67
CA ASN A 25 -6.08 2.19 -8.72
C ASN A 25 -5.60 0.78 -8.32
N TRP A 26 -4.96 0.65 -7.17
CA TRP A 26 -4.53 -0.63 -6.60
C TRP A 26 -5.73 -1.38 -6.00
N PRO A 27 -5.85 -2.71 -6.13
CA PRO A 27 -6.96 -3.44 -5.53
C PRO A 27 -7.01 -3.27 -4.00
N ARG A 28 -8.22 -3.22 -3.47
CA ARG A 28 -8.47 -3.33 -2.03
C ARG A 28 -8.28 -4.79 -1.59
N PRO A 29 -7.72 -5.06 -0.39
CA PRO A 29 -7.59 -6.43 0.10
C PRO A 29 -8.94 -7.11 0.24
N GLU A 30 -9.15 -8.18 -0.52
CA GLU A 30 -10.36 -9.02 -0.49
C GLU A 30 -9.98 -10.47 -0.89
N PRO A 31 -10.68 -11.49 -0.35
CA PRO A 31 -11.64 -11.43 0.76
C PRO A 31 -10.94 -11.20 2.11
N LEU A 32 -11.71 -10.77 3.11
CA LEU A 32 -11.25 -10.69 4.50
C LEU A 32 -11.69 -11.94 5.26
N GLY A 33 -10.80 -12.49 6.09
CA GLY A 33 -11.11 -13.55 7.04
C GLY A 33 -11.92 -13.06 8.23
N PRO A 34 -12.38 -13.97 9.11
CA PRO A 34 -13.23 -13.63 10.24
C PRO A 34 -12.57 -12.71 11.29
N ASP A 35 -11.24 -12.73 11.36
CA ASP A 35 -10.46 -11.95 12.34
C ASP A 35 -9.70 -10.77 11.69
N ASP A 36 -9.89 -10.54 10.39
CA ASP A 36 -9.23 -9.46 9.67
C ASP A 36 -9.96 -8.13 9.91
N VAL A 37 -9.18 -7.05 9.98
CA VAL A 37 -9.70 -5.68 9.99
C VAL A 37 -9.17 -4.92 8.78
N LEU A 38 -10.08 -4.27 8.06
CA LEU A 38 -9.72 -3.37 6.98
C LEU A 38 -9.60 -1.94 7.52
N ILE A 39 -8.37 -1.43 7.55
CA ILE A 39 -8.07 -0.11 8.10
C ILE A 39 -7.96 0.90 6.97
N ALA A 40 -8.78 1.95 7.03
CA ALA A 40 -8.60 3.14 6.19
C ALA A 40 -7.41 3.96 6.75
N VAL A 41 -6.23 3.77 6.16
CA VAL A 41 -4.98 4.42 6.60
C VAL A 41 -5.07 5.94 6.41
N ALA A 42 -5.07 6.68 7.52
CA ALA A 42 -5.04 8.15 7.48
C ALA A 42 -3.62 8.71 7.29
N ALA A 43 -2.61 8.03 7.83
CA ALA A 43 -1.19 8.33 7.68
C ALA A 43 -0.34 7.08 7.94
N ALA A 44 0.86 7.04 7.36
CA ALA A 44 1.86 5.99 7.61
C ALA A 44 3.21 6.64 7.97
N GLY A 45 3.90 6.08 8.97
CA GLY A 45 5.25 6.51 9.32
C GLY A 45 6.27 5.97 8.32
N VAL A 46 7.31 6.77 8.02
CA VAL A 46 8.43 6.37 7.17
C VAL A 46 9.51 5.69 8.02
N ASN A 47 10.01 4.55 7.57
CA ASN A 47 10.98 3.73 8.28
C ASN A 47 12.24 3.51 7.43
N ARG A 48 13.36 3.21 8.11
CA ARG A 48 14.63 2.86 7.45
C ARG A 48 14.47 1.63 6.52
N HIS A 49 13.58 0.71 6.86
CA HIS A 49 13.35 -0.53 6.09
C HIS A 49 12.53 -0.33 4.81
N ASP A 50 11.95 0.84 4.57
CA ASP A 50 11.13 1.07 3.36
C ASP A 50 11.99 1.16 2.08
N CYS A 51 13.30 1.38 2.22
CA CYS A 51 14.21 1.77 1.13
C CYS A 51 15.66 1.23 1.31
N ASN A 52 15.83 0.11 2.02
CA ASN A 52 17.14 -0.51 2.30
C ASN A 52 17.33 -1.83 1.57
#